data_AF-G0MFA3-F1
#
_entry.id   AF-G0MFA3-F1
#
_cell.length_a   1.000
_cell.length_b   1.000
_cell.length_c   1.000
_cell.angle_alpha   90.00
_cell.angle_beta   90.00
_cell.angle_gamma   90.00
#
_symmetry.space_group_name_H-M   'P 1'
#
loop_
_entity.id
_entity.type
_entity.pdbx_description
1 polymer ?
#
loop_
_entity_poly.entity_id
_entity_poly.type
_entity_poly.pdbx_seq_one_letter_code
_entity_poly.pdbx_strand_id
1 'polypeptide(L)'
;MCLYDHDVVFWFGDLNYRLNTDLYGISNDDVRRIASSEKFGDLLQYCQLREQMARGTVFKDFEEPAALPFRPTYKYDCGTSIWDTSEKGRVPAWTDRILTFKKYPQVGLELIRPMESVDSITISDHKPVRALFNLKVKKINESGANSVYEEAIREADRRANEELPQVQLSSNEVDFGIVNYLEPKTRSVIVQNVGKSKVRFSFKVRPNAQNNQEICEKWLMVTPTHYQIPQGSSMEINLTVSISTDIVRRIQDILRNGQLQEILVLHLENGRDYFIPVTAIYNNSCFGSTLEKLLTIRPKKEVNLIDFEDFADNLPSDDCPQNIPRVIYRLVSALRVRGAKQLNIVEELDNEVFNRIRSALETGQPDDLSQLASSYMLYSALIRLLDSLDEPIIMEGMFKIIHKEMIKYRNDARQLWTTVRSSLPKPNQAVLELLCLMLREFFSQNYELRGQLSLWATVLFRHDSMDEKTHGMYPTVLQTMCDYAPDVSLG
;
A
#
# COMPACT_ATOMS: atom_id res chain seq x y z
N MET A 1 -13.74 -48.68 3.90
CA MET A 1 -12.63 -49.60 3.64
C MET A 1 -13.25 -50.98 3.42
N CYS A 2 -13.08 -51.51 2.22
CA CYS A 2 -13.61 -52.80 1.79
C CYS A 2 -12.65 -53.92 2.24
N LEU A 3 -13.13 -55.17 2.30
CA LEU A 3 -12.30 -56.33 2.67
C LEU A 3 -10.99 -56.42 1.87
N TYR A 4 -11.04 -56.08 0.57
CA TYR A 4 -9.91 -56.14 -0.36
C TYR A 4 -9.01 -54.88 -0.35
N ASP A 5 -9.30 -53.89 0.50
CA ASP A 5 -8.41 -52.73 0.71
C ASP A 5 -7.20 -53.10 1.59
N HIS A 6 -7.31 -54.19 2.36
CA HIS A 6 -6.26 -54.67 3.25
C HIS A 6 -5.19 -55.48 2.51
N ASP A 7 -3.92 -55.34 2.93
CA ASP A 7 -2.79 -56.10 2.37
C ASP A 7 -2.86 -57.60 2.71
N VAL A 8 -3.38 -57.93 3.91
CA VAL A 8 -3.61 -59.29 4.42
C VAL A 8 -4.95 -59.37 5.13
N VAL A 9 -5.69 -60.45 4.88
CA VAL A 9 -6.92 -60.77 5.62
C VAL A 9 -6.83 -62.21 6.13
N PHE A 10 -7.17 -62.40 7.41
CA PHE A 10 -7.41 -63.73 7.99
C PHE A 10 -8.91 -63.95 8.11
N TRP A 11 -9.41 -65.07 7.58
CA TRP A 11 -10.81 -65.46 7.70
C TRP A 11 -10.89 -66.82 8.36
N PHE A 12 -11.44 -66.90 9.57
CA PHE A 12 -11.42 -68.14 10.35
C PHE A 12 -12.64 -68.33 11.24
N GLY A 13 -12.90 -69.59 11.59
CA GLY A 13 -14.01 -70.01 12.44
C GLY A 13 -14.77 -71.21 11.86
N ASP A 14 -15.95 -71.49 12.40
CA ASP A 14 -16.88 -72.49 11.86
C ASP A 14 -17.52 -71.96 10.57
N LEU A 15 -17.02 -72.43 9.43
CA LEU A 15 -17.54 -72.10 8.10
C LEU A 15 -18.70 -73.03 7.68
N ASN A 16 -19.06 -74.00 8.53
CA ASN A 16 -20.19 -74.91 8.38
C ASN A 16 -20.19 -75.78 7.09
N TYR A 17 -19.04 -75.92 6.42
CA TYR A 17 -18.88 -76.80 5.26
C TYR A 17 -18.78 -78.27 5.66
N ARG A 18 -19.44 -79.15 4.90
CA ARG A 18 -19.52 -80.61 5.15
C ARG A 18 -18.78 -81.40 4.06
N LEU A 19 -18.81 -82.73 4.18
CA LEU A 19 -18.36 -83.64 3.13
C LEU A 19 -19.53 -84.00 2.20
N ASN A 20 -19.28 -84.04 0.89
CA ASN A 20 -20.25 -84.40 -0.14
C ASN A 20 -20.47 -85.92 -0.26
N THR A 21 -20.71 -86.59 0.86
CA THR A 21 -20.75 -88.06 0.93
C THR A 21 -21.74 -88.70 -0.03
N ASP A 22 -22.92 -88.10 -0.17
CA ASP A 22 -24.02 -88.62 -0.99
C ASP A 22 -23.69 -88.57 -2.49
N LEU A 23 -23.02 -87.50 -2.94
CA LEU A 23 -22.60 -87.30 -4.32
C LEU A 23 -21.54 -88.32 -4.76
N TYR A 24 -20.69 -88.75 -3.82
CA TYR A 24 -19.58 -89.67 -4.10
C TYR A 24 -19.86 -91.11 -3.63
N GLY A 25 -21.05 -91.39 -3.09
CA GLY A 25 -21.49 -92.73 -2.72
C GLY A 25 -20.73 -93.35 -1.53
N ILE A 26 -20.16 -92.54 -0.64
CA ILE A 26 -19.44 -93.03 0.56
C ILE A 26 -20.36 -93.03 1.77
N SER A 27 -20.43 -94.16 2.48
CA SER A 27 -21.27 -94.31 3.68
C SER A 27 -20.71 -93.53 4.88
N ASN A 28 -21.57 -93.16 5.83
CA ASN A 28 -21.14 -92.51 7.07
C ASN A 28 -20.16 -93.39 7.87
N ASP A 29 -20.42 -94.70 7.92
CA ASP A 29 -19.54 -95.67 8.60
C ASP A 29 -18.15 -95.72 7.96
N ASP A 30 -18.08 -95.66 6.62
CA ASP A 30 -16.80 -95.55 5.91
C ASP A 30 -16.08 -94.24 6.19
N VAL A 31 -16.80 -93.11 6.24
CA VAL A 31 -16.21 -91.83 6.61
C VAL A 31 -15.65 -91.89 8.04
N ARG A 32 -16.41 -92.39 9.01
CA ARG A 32 -15.97 -92.54 10.41
C ARG A 32 -14.75 -93.45 10.52
N ARG A 33 -14.72 -94.54 9.78
CA ARG A 33 -13.58 -95.47 9.71
C ARG A 33 -12.33 -94.79 9.15
N ILE A 34 -12.44 -94.06 8.05
CA ILE A 34 -11.30 -93.36 7.43
C ILE A 34 -10.84 -92.18 8.30
N ALA A 35 -11.77 -91.38 8.83
CA ALA A 35 -11.51 -90.24 9.71
C ALA A 35 -10.79 -90.62 11.01
N SER A 36 -11.00 -91.86 11.48
CA SER A 36 -10.33 -92.39 12.68
C SER A 36 -8.97 -93.03 12.39
N SER A 37 -8.64 -93.27 11.11
CA SER A 37 -7.37 -93.83 10.66
C SER A 37 -6.35 -92.73 10.30
N GLU A 38 -5.07 -93.07 10.10
CA GLU A 38 -4.06 -92.11 9.62
C GLU A 38 -4.34 -91.60 8.19
N LYS A 39 -5.30 -92.20 7.48
CA LYS A 39 -5.73 -91.80 6.14
C LYS A 39 -6.86 -90.78 6.14
N PHE A 40 -7.13 -90.10 7.26
CA PHE A 40 -8.19 -89.09 7.34
C PHE A 40 -8.07 -88.04 6.22
N GLY A 41 -6.86 -87.67 5.80
CA GLY A 41 -6.61 -86.71 4.71
C GLY A 41 -7.26 -87.07 3.37
N ASP A 42 -7.49 -88.36 3.10
CA ASP A 42 -8.13 -88.84 1.86
C ASP A 42 -9.59 -88.34 1.74
N LEU A 43 -10.23 -87.98 2.87
CA LEU A 43 -11.59 -87.43 2.87
C LEU A 43 -11.64 -85.97 2.40
N LEU A 44 -10.52 -85.26 2.32
CA LEU A 44 -10.48 -83.86 1.87
C LEU A 44 -10.93 -83.70 0.41
N GLN A 45 -10.83 -84.76 -0.41
CA GLN A 45 -11.34 -84.76 -1.79
C GLN A 45 -12.88 -84.61 -1.85
N TYR A 46 -13.58 -84.94 -0.77
CA TYR A 46 -15.04 -84.81 -0.65
C TYR A 46 -15.45 -83.49 0.03
N CYS A 47 -14.51 -82.59 0.35
CA CYS A 47 -14.78 -81.38 1.11
C CYS A 47 -15.46 -80.29 0.28
N GLN A 48 -16.66 -79.88 0.69
CA GLN A 48 -17.46 -78.85 0.02
C GLN A 48 -16.72 -77.51 -0.13
N LEU A 49 -16.02 -77.05 0.92
CA LEU A 49 -15.28 -75.78 0.87
C LEU A 49 -14.20 -75.81 -0.22
N ARG A 50 -13.40 -76.88 -0.26
CA ARG A 50 -12.31 -77.01 -1.25
C ARG A 50 -12.85 -77.07 -2.67
N GLU A 51 -13.96 -77.78 -2.88
CA GLU A 51 -14.63 -77.84 -4.19
C GLU A 51 -15.14 -76.45 -4.62
N GLN A 52 -15.79 -75.70 -3.73
CA GLN A 52 -16.31 -74.37 -4.06
C GLN A 52 -15.19 -73.33 -4.24
N MET A 53 -14.12 -73.39 -3.44
CA MET A 53 -12.93 -72.56 -3.62
C MET A 53 -12.23 -72.86 -4.95
N ALA A 54 -12.09 -74.15 -5.30
CA ALA A 54 -11.52 -74.55 -6.59
C ALA A 54 -12.36 -74.10 -7.79
N ARG A 55 -13.69 -74.01 -7.63
CA ARG A 55 -14.60 -73.41 -8.62
C ARG A 55 -14.60 -71.87 -8.62
N GLY A 56 -13.94 -71.23 -7.65
CA GLY A 56 -13.90 -69.77 -7.50
C GLY A 56 -15.24 -69.14 -7.11
N THR A 57 -16.20 -69.92 -6.59
CA THR A 57 -17.55 -69.44 -6.24
C THR A 57 -17.62 -68.79 -4.84
N VAL A 58 -16.64 -69.09 -3.98
CA VAL A 58 -16.51 -68.56 -2.62
C VAL A 58 -15.04 -68.30 -2.32
N PHE A 59 -14.76 -67.38 -1.38
CA PHE A 59 -13.39 -67.08 -0.91
C PHE A 59 -12.38 -66.90 -2.05
N LYS A 60 -12.77 -66.14 -3.09
CA LYS A 60 -11.92 -65.88 -4.24
C LYS A 60 -10.59 -65.27 -3.77
N ASP A 61 -9.49 -65.81 -4.27
CA ASP A 61 -8.11 -65.42 -3.96
C ASP A 61 -7.68 -65.64 -2.49
N PHE A 62 -8.50 -66.31 -1.68
CA PHE A 62 -8.06 -66.83 -0.38
C PHE A 62 -7.36 -68.18 -0.56
N GLU A 63 -6.35 -68.40 0.27
CA GLU A 63 -5.56 -69.61 0.32
C GLU A 63 -5.83 -70.37 1.62
N GLU A 64 -5.79 -71.70 1.52
CA GLU A 64 -5.76 -72.63 2.64
C GLU A 64 -4.55 -73.58 2.45
N PRO A 65 -3.89 -74.03 3.53
CA PRO A 65 -2.89 -75.08 3.42
C PRO A 65 -3.42 -76.33 2.70
N ALA A 66 -2.64 -76.85 1.76
CA ALA A 66 -3.01 -78.01 0.95
C ALA A 66 -3.30 -79.27 1.80
N ALA A 67 -2.60 -79.43 2.94
CA ALA A 67 -2.83 -80.50 3.90
C ALA A 67 -3.37 -79.95 5.22
N LEU A 68 -4.38 -80.62 5.77
CA LEU A 68 -4.86 -80.43 7.15
C LEU A 68 -4.39 -81.65 7.96
N PRO A 69 -3.30 -81.56 8.75
CA PRO A 69 -2.69 -82.71 9.42
C PRO A 69 -3.44 -83.10 10.72
N PHE A 70 -4.77 -82.98 10.71
CA PHE A 70 -5.63 -83.28 11.83
C PHE A 70 -6.97 -83.85 11.35
N ARG A 71 -7.62 -84.62 12.21
CA ARG A 71 -8.92 -85.25 11.95
C ARG A 71 -10.02 -84.19 11.78
N PRO A 72 -11.17 -84.54 11.16
CA PRO A 72 -12.33 -83.66 11.10
C PRO A 72 -12.67 -83.05 12.46
N THR A 73 -13.00 -81.76 12.51
CA THR A 73 -13.20 -81.02 13.78
C THR A 73 -14.63 -81.11 14.31
N TYR A 74 -15.55 -81.66 13.53
CA TYR A 74 -16.96 -81.80 13.82
C TYR A 74 -17.46 -83.15 13.29
N LYS A 75 -18.46 -83.83 13.83
CA LYS A 75 -19.19 -83.55 15.08
C LYS A 75 -18.84 -84.60 16.13
N TYR A 76 -18.57 -84.15 17.34
CA TYR A 76 -18.26 -85.00 18.49
C TYR A 76 -19.36 -84.98 19.54
N ASP A 77 -19.44 -86.01 20.38
CA ASP A 77 -20.23 -85.95 21.60
C ASP A 77 -19.53 -85.05 22.62
N CYS A 78 -20.24 -84.05 23.15
CA CYS A 78 -19.70 -83.09 24.11
C CYS A 78 -19.07 -83.81 25.31
N GLY A 79 -17.90 -83.33 25.74
CA GLY A 79 -17.08 -83.93 26.80
C GLY A 79 -16.16 -85.05 26.32
N THR A 80 -16.23 -85.45 25.05
CA THR A 80 -15.48 -86.60 24.52
C THR A 80 -14.73 -86.29 23.21
N SER A 81 -14.05 -87.30 22.67
CA SER A 81 -13.54 -87.31 21.28
C SER A 81 -14.17 -88.47 20.48
N ILE A 82 -15.38 -88.87 20.87
CA ILE A 82 -16.20 -89.86 20.19
C ILE A 82 -17.08 -89.12 19.17
N TRP A 83 -17.18 -89.65 17.95
CA TRP A 83 -18.03 -89.10 16.90
C TRP A 83 -19.51 -89.15 17.31
N ASP A 84 -20.29 -88.16 16.88
CA ASP A 84 -21.71 -87.99 17.21
C ASP A 84 -22.49 -89.32 17.27
N THR A 85 -22.93 -89.71 18.46
CA THR A 85 -23.73 -90.94 18.70
C THR A 85 -25.22 -90.67 18.76
N SER A 86 -25.65 -89.42 18.54
CA SER A 86 -27.07 -89.09 18.48
C SER A 86 -27.78 -89.78 17.31
N GLU A 87 -29.11 -89.80 17.35
CA GLU A 87 -29.96 -90.33 16.28
C GLU A 87 -29.66 -89.69 14.90
N LYS A 88 -29.16 -88.45 14.89
CA LYS A 88 -28.79 -87.75 13.65
C LYS A 88 -27.46 -88.25 13.06
N GLY A 89 -26.61 -88.88 13.87
CA GLY A 89 -25.35 -89.49 13.48
C GLY A 89 -24.55 -88.65 12.48
N ARG A 90 -24.26 -87.38 12.76
CA ARG A 90 -23.65 -86.48 11.76
C ARG A 90 -22.33 -87.05 11.24
N VAL A 91 -22.11 -86.89 9.93
CA VAL A 91 -20.87 -87.26 9.27
C VAL A 91 -19.73 -86.34 9.74
N PRO A 92 -18.56 -86.88 10.12
CA PRO A 92 -17.40 -86.07 10.45
C PRO A 92 -16.96 -85.12 9.31
N ALA A 93 -16.69 -83.85 9.59
CA ALA A 93 -16.23 -82.83 8.64
C ALA A 93 -15.27 -81.79 9.25
N TRP A 94 -14.44 -81.16 8.41
CA TRP A 94 -13.61 -79.99 8.80
C TRP A 94 -14.40 -78.70 8.61
N THR A 95 -15.00 -78.26 9.69
CA THR A 95 -15.92 -77.11 9.71
C THR A 95 -15.21 -75.85 10.16
N ASP A 96 -14.24 -76.02 11.06
CA ASP A 96 -13.40 -74.98 11.62
C ASP A 96 -12.17 -74.79 10.73
N ARG A 97 -12.04 -73.62 10.09
CA ARG A 97 -11.02 -73.36 9.06
C ARG A 97 -10.34 -72.03 9.29
N ILE A 98 -9.14 -71.89 8.73
CA ILE A 98 -8.38 -70.63 8.71
C ILE A 98 -7.93 -70.42 7.27
N LEU A 99 -8.43 -69.36 6.64
CA LEU A 99 -8.11 -68.95 5.28
C LEU A 99 -7.35 -67.62 5.32
N THR A 100 -6.45 -67.41 4.36
CA THR A 100 -5.68 -66.16 4.25
C THR A 100 -5.79 -65.57 2.87
N PHE A 101 -6.03 -64.26 2.77
CA PHE A 101 -5.93 -63.50 1.53
C PHE A 101 -4.71 -62.59 1.58
N LYS A 102 -3.99 -62.52 0.46
CA LYS A 102 -2.86 -61.60 0.26
C LYS A 102 -3.16 -60.74 -0.95
N LYS A 103 -3.17 -59.42 -0.78
CA LYS A 103 -3.38 -58.48 -1.90
C LYS A 103 -2.24 -58.51 -2.91
N TYR A 104 -1.02 -58.72 -2.41
CA TYR A 104 0.18 -58.77 -3.25
C TYR A 104 1.04 -60.01 -2.91
N PRO A 105 1.61 -60.72 -3.91
CA PRO A 105 2.43 -61.92 -3.67
C PRO A 105 3.65 -61.69 -2.78
N GLN A 106 4.22 -60.47 -2.81
CA GLN A 106 5.39 -60.08 -2.03
C GLN A 106 5.11 -59.80 -0.54
N VAL A 107 3.86 -59.89 -0.10
CA VAL A 107 3.54 -59.75 1.32
C VAL A 107 4.13 -60.93 2.08
N GLY A 108 5.01 -60.64 3.03
CA GLY A 108 5.70 -61.64 3.84
C GLY A 108 4.80 -62.26 4.90
N LEU A 109 3.77 -62.97 4.47
CA LEU A 109 2.91 -63.80 5.32
C LEU A 109 3.27 -65.27 5.11
N GLU A 110 3.77 -65.89 6.18
CA GLU A 110 4.27 -67.25 6.19
C GLU A 110 3.61 -68.04 7.32
N LEU A 111 3.12 -69.25 7.03
CA LEU A 111 2.64 -70.18 8.05
C LEU A 111 3.85 -70.85 8.71
N ILE A 112 4.07 -70.59 10.01
CA ILE A 112 5.25 -71.08 10.75
C ILE A 112 5.07 -72.55 11.16
N ARG A 113 3.83 -72.94 11.49
CA ARG A 113 3.50 -74.30 11.91
C ARG A 113 2.27 -74.79 11.15
N PRO A 114 2.24 -76.08 10.75
CA PRO A 114 1.02 -76.66 10.19
C PRO A 114 -0.16 -76.40 11.10
N MET A 115 -1.34 -76.16 10.50
CA MET A 115 -2.57 -75.97 11.26
C MET A 115 -2.86 -77.22 12.10
N GLU A 116 -3.40 -77.02 13.30
CA GLU A 116 -3.66 -78.10 14.24
C GLU A 116 -5.05 -77.99 14.86
N SER A 117 -5.69 -79.13 15.06
CA SER A 117 -6.86 -79.29 15.93
C SER A 117 -6.39 -79.46 17.38
N VAL A 118 -7.10 -78.83 18.31
CA VAL A 118 -6.83 -78.95 19.75
C VAL A 118 -7.76 -79.99 20.38
N ASP A 119 -7.41 -81.27 20.22
CA ASP A 119 -8.25 -82.40 20.63
C ASP A 119 -8.51 -82.47 22.15
N SER A 120 -7.62 -81.89 22.95
CA SER A 120 -7.75 -81.81 24.42
C SER A 120 -8.91 -80.93 24.88
N ILE A 121 -9.44 -80.06 24.01
CA ILE A 121 -10.61 -79.24 24.30
C ILE A 121 -11.86 -80.04 23.87
N THR A 122 -12.67 -80.44 24.84
CA THR A 122 -13.84 -81.31 24.64
C THR A 122 -15.16 -80.66 25.05
N ILE A 123 -15.16 -79.39 25.44
CA ILE A 123 -16.35 -78.69 25.97
C ILE A 123 -17.45 -78.42 24.94
N SER A 124 -17.16 -78.63 23.65
CA SER A 124 -18.07 -78.46 22.52
C SER A 124 -18.04 -79.73 21.65
N ASP A 125 -19.04 -79.88 20.80
CA ASP A 125 -19.11 -80.84 19.70
C ASP A 125 -18.15 -80.52 18.54
N HIS A 126 -17.40 -79.42 18.65
CA HIS A 126 -16.31 -79.00 17.77
C HIS A 126 -14.94 -79.06 18.46
N LYS A 127 -13.90 -79.28 17.66
CA LYS A 127 -12.49 -79.14 18.06
C LYS A 127 -11.90 -77.84 17.50
N PRO A 128 -11.36 -76.94 18.36
CA PRO A 128 -10.76 -75.69 17.88
C PRO A 128 -9.57 -75.92 16.95
N VAL A 129 -9.45 -75.09 15.92
CA VAL A 129 -8.29 -75.07 15.02
C VAL A 129 -7.45 -73.83 15.31
N ARG A 130 -6.13 -74.01 15.39
CA ARG A 130 -5.18 -72.89 15.51
C ARG A 130 -4.10 -72.96 14.44
N ALA A 131 -3.55 -71.79 14.12
CA ALA A 131 -2.44 -71.62 13.20
C ALA A 131 -1.53 -70.51 13.72
N LEU A 132 -0.24 -70.60 13.38
CA LEU A 132 0.74 -69.59 13.75
C LEU A 132 1.39 -69.03 12.50
N PHE A 133 1.28 -67.72 12.30
CA PHE A 133 1.81 -67.01 11.13
C PHE A 133 2.90 -66.02 11.51
N ASN A 134 3.89 -65.85 10.63
CA ASN A 134 4.82 -64.72 10.63
C ASN A 134 4.32 -63.70 9.61
N LEU A 135 4.17 -62.43 10.03
CA LEU A 135 3.71 -61.35 9.16
C LEU A 135 4.72 -60.20 9.17
N LYS A 136 5.32 -59.92 8.01
CA LYS A 136 6.14 -58.73 7.80
C LYS A 136 5.24 -57.51 7.59
N VAL A 137 5.20 -56.61 8.57
CA VAL A 137 4.48 -55.34 8.50
C VAL A 137 5.41 -54.20 8.12
N LYS A 138 4.89 -53.23 7.35
CA LYS A 138 5.60 -51.97 7.09
C LYS A 138 5.49 -51.09 8.34
N LYS A 139 6.62 -50.56 8.81
CA LYS A 139 6.67 -49.54 9.86
C LYS A 139 7.17 -48.24 9.26
N ILE A 140 6.50 -47.14 9.56
CA ILE A 140 6.98 -45.81 9.16
C ILE A 140 8.29 -45.54 9.89
N ASN A 141 9.30 -45.09 9.14
CA ASN A 141 10.52 -44.56 9.72
C ASN A 141 10.24 -43.13 10.19
N GLU A 142 9.90 -42.96 11.47
CA GLU A 142 9.51 -41.67 12.07
C GLU A 142 10.54 -40.56 11.80
N SER A 143 11.84 -40.86 11.88
CA SER A 143 12.88 -39.85 11.64
C SER A 143 12.92 -39.41 10.17
N GLY A 144 12.71 -40.36 9.24
CA GLY A 144 12.62 -40.07 7.81
C GLY A 144 11.36 -39.27 7.46
N ALA A 145 10.22 -39.65 8.03
CA ALA A 145 8.96 -38.93 7.84
C ALA A 145 9.04 -37.49 8.35
N ASN A 146 9.60 -37.28 9.55
CA ASN A 146 9.81 -35.94 10.10
C ASN A 146 10.77 -35.10 9.24
N SER A 147 11.87 -35.69 8.75
CA SER A 147 12.81 -34.99 7.86
C SER A 147 12.12 -34.50 6.58
N VAL A 148 11.32 -35.35 5.93
CA VAL A 148 10.58 -34.98 4.71
C VAL A 148 9.52 -33.92 5.02
N TYR A 149 8.86 -34.01 6.17
CA TYR A 149 7.88 -33.02 6.60
C TYR A 149 8.50 -31.64 6.86
N GLU A 150 9.65 -31.59 7.55
CA GLU A 150 10.40 -30.35 7.75
C GLU A 150 10.88 -29.74 6.43
N GLU A 151 11.38 -30.57 5.51
CA GLU A 151 11.79 -30.11 4.17
C GLU A 151 10.61 -29.52 3.39
N ALA A 152 9.44 -30.17 3.44
CA ALA A 152 8.23 -29.68 2.80
C ALA A 152 7.77 -28.33 3.38
N ILE A 153 7.86 -28.14 4.70
CA ILE A 153 7.57 -26.85 5.35
C ILE A 153 8.57 -25.78 4.89
N ARG A 154 9.87 -26.07 4.94
CA ARG A 154 10.91 -25.11 4.53
C ARG A 154 10.73 -24.69 3.07
N GLU A 155 10.39 -25.63 2.19
CA GLU A 155 10.14 -25.33 0.79
C GLU A 155 8.85 -24.51 0.58
N ALA A 156 7.81 -24.78 1.36
CA ALA A 156 6.59 -23.97 1.35
C ALA A 156 6.85 -22.53 1.80
N ASP A 157 7.58 -22.34 2.90
CA ASP A 157 7.98 -21.02 3.41
C ASP A 157 8.88 -20.28 2.41
N ARG A 158 9.82 -20.98 1.77
CA ARG A 158 10.68 -20.41 0.73
C ARG A 158 9.84 -19.88 -0.42
N ARG A 159 8.89 -20.65 -0.94
CA ARG A 159 8.00 -20.21 -2.03
C ARG A 159 7.13 -19.03 -1.63
N ALA A 160 6.53 -19.07 -0.44
CA ALA A 160 5.72 -17.96 0.06
C ALA A 160 6.53 -16.65 0.14
N ASN A 161 7.77 -16.72 0.63
CA ASN A 161 8.65 -15.54 0.69
C ASN A 161 9.08 -15.05 -0.70
N GLU A 162 9.29 -15.95 -1.66
CA GLU A 162 9.64 -15.58 -3.05
C GLU A 162 8.49 -14.93 -3.81
N GLU A 163 7.25 -15.16 -3.39
CA GLU A 163 6.04 -14.58 -3.99
C GLU A 163 5.68 -13.20 -3.42
N LEU A 164 6.31 -12.81 -2.30
CA LEU A 164 6.10 -11.49 -1.70
C LEU A 164 6.47 -10.37 -2.71
N PRO A 165 5.63 -9.32 -2.81
CA PRO A 165 5.86 -8.25 -3.76
C PRO A 165 7.10 -7.44 -3.36
N GLN A 166 8.00 -7.27 -4.32
CA GLN A 166 9.28 -6.59 -4.12
C GLN A 166 9.51 -5.57 -5.23
N VAL A 167 9.88 -4.35 -4.84
CA VAL A 167 10.26 -3.29 -5.76
C VAL A 167 11.62 -2.71 -5.41
N GLN A 168 12.27 -2.15 -6.40
CA GLN A 168 13.47 -1.35 -6.25
C GLN A 168 13.16 0.08 -6.69
N LEU A 169 13.53 1.06 -5.86
CA LEU A 169 13.43 2.47 -6.18
C LEU A 169 14.76 2.93 -6.79
N SER A 170 14.68 3.77 -7.83
CA SER A 170 15.86 4.43 -8.42
C SER A 170 16.54 5.42 -7.47
N SER A 171 15.78 6.02 -6.56
CA SER A 171 16.29 6.86 -5.48
C SER A 171 15.49 6.62 -4.21
N ASN A 172 16.16 6.64 -3.07
CA ASN A 172 15.53 6.53 -1.76
C ASN A 172 15.12 7.88 -1.17
N GLU A 173 15.55 8.99 -1.78
CA GLU A 173 15.22 10.36 -1.38
C GLU A 173 15.09 11.27 -2.61
N VAL A 174 14.32 12.36 -2.47
CA VAL A 174 14.14 13.34 -3.53
C VAL A 174 14.34 14.74 -2.99
N ASP A 175 15.51 15.32 -3.27
CA ASP A 175 15.81 16.72 -2.98
C ASP A 175 15.53 17.58 -4.22
N PHE A 176 14.62 18.54 -4.12
CA PHE A 176 14.31 19.48 -5.19
C PHE A 176 15.31 20.65 -5.28
N GLY A 177 16.17 20.82 -4.27
CA GLY A 177 17.02 21.98 -4.10
C GLY A 177 16.18 23.25 -3.92
N ILE A 178 16.62 24.34 -4.55
CA ILE A 178 15.87 25.61 -4.51
C ILE A 178 14.60 25.50 -5.37
N VAL A 179 13.47 25.87 -4.77
CA VAL A 179 12.15 26.00 -5.40
C VAL A 179 11.61 27.41 -5.22
N ASN A 180 10.79 27.85 -6.16
CA ASN A 180 10.36 29.23 -6.24
C ASN A 180 8.83 29.38 -6.27
N TYR A 181 8.37 30.60 -6.03
CA TYR A 181 6.97 30.96 -6.07
C TYR A 181 6.39 30.83 -7.48
N LEU A 182 5.28 30.10 -7.62
CA LEU A 182 4.58 29.82 -8.88
C LEU A 182 5.46 29.25 -10.00
N GLU A 183 6.54 28.54 -9.65
CA GLU A 183 7.37 27.81 -10.58
C GLU A 183 7.37 26.32 -10.21
N PRO A 184 6.45 25.52 -10.79
CA PRO A 184 6.39 24.10 -10.53
C PRO A 184 7.67 23.40 -10.96
N LYS A 185 8.22 22.55 -10.10
CA LYS A 185 9.41 21.74 -10.39
C LYS A 185 9.07 20.28 -10.21
N THR A 186 9.38 19.47 -11.23
CA THR A 186 9.09 18.03 -11.22
C THR A 186 10.39 17.22 -11.14
N ARG A 187 10.38 16.17 -10.30
CA ARG A 187 11.40 15.13 -10.26
C ARG A 187 10.71 13.78 -10.24
N SER A 188 11.43 12.76 -10.68
CA SER A 188 10.87 11.43 -10.86
C SER A 188 11.58 10.39 -10.02
N VAL A 189 10.82 9.40 -9.55
CA VAL A 189 11.33 8.17 -8.96
C VAL A 189 10.81 7.00 -9.79
N ILE A 190 11.73 6.28 -10.42
CA ILE A 190 11.42 5.01 -11.08
C ILE A 190 11.23 3.93 -10.01
N VAL A 191 10.12 3.21 -10.10
CA VAL A 191 9.79 2.02 -9.31
C VAL A 191 9.86 0.81 -10.23
N GLN A 192 10.78 -0.10 -9.96
CA GLN A 192 10.96 -1.34 -10.73
C GLN A 192 10.44 -2.53 -9.94
N ASN A 193 9.58 -3.35 -10.55
CA ASN A 193 9.17 -4.62 -9.96
C ASN A 193 10.27 -5.67 -10.18
N VAL A 194 10.95 -6.02 -9.09
CA VAL A 194 12.04 -7.03 -9.06
C VAL A 194 11.57 -8.36 -8.46
N GLY A 195 10.31 -8.45 -8.03
CA GLY A 195 9.71 -9.66 -7.48
C GLY A 195 9.29 -10.67 -8.55
N LYS A 196 8.75 -11.81 -8.10
CA LYS A 196 8.26 -12.88 -8.99
C LYS A 196 6.78 -12.77 -9.37
N SER A 197 6.08 -11.78 -8.82
CA SER A 197 4.64 -11.56 -9.00
C SER A 197 4.35 -10.13 -9.44
N LYS A 198 3.13 -9.88 -9.91
CA LYS A 198 2.66 -8.51 -10.20
C LYS A 198 2.60 -7.72 -8.88
N VAL A 199 3.04 -6.47 -8.90
CA VAL A 199 3.02 -5.60 -7.72
C VAL A 199 1.92 -4.55 -7.89
N ARG A 200 1.14 -4.31 -6.85
CA ARG A 200 0.30 -3.12 -6.73
C ARG A 200 0.83 -2.24 -5.62
N PHE A 201 0.94 -0.94 -5.88
CA PHE A 201 1.29 0.03 -4.85
C PHE A 201 0.24 1.13 -4.73
N SER A 202 0.19 1.75 -3.56
CA SER A 202 -0.53 3.00 -3.29
C SER A 202 0.21 3.82 -2.24
N PHE A 203 0.02 5.14 -2.22
CA PHE A 203 0.52 5.98 -1.14
C PHE A 203 -0.44 5.97 0.06
N LYS A 204 0.09 5.79 1.27
CA LYS A 204 -0.71 5.88 2.50
C LYS A 204 -1.06 7.32 2.81
N VAL A 205 -2.23 7.49 3.43
CA VAL A 205 -2.69 8.77 3.98
C VAL A 205 -1.78 9.19 5.14
N ARG A 206 -1.53 10.49 5.24
CA ARG A 206 -0.73 11.07 6.32
C ARG A 206 -1.41 10.85 7.67
N PRO A 207 -0.66 10.58 8.75
CA PRO A 207 -1.24 10.38 10.08
C PRO A 207 -2.08 11.57 10.59
N ASN A 208 -1.72 12.80 10.17
CA ASN A 208 -2.34 14.04 10.62
C ASN A 208 -3.31 14.66 9.59
N ALA A 209 -3.71 13.90 8.56
CA ALA A 209 -4.62 14.41 7.53
C ALA A 209 -5.99 14.76 8.13
N GLN A 210 -6.42 16.02 8.05
CA GLN A 210 -7.70 16.48 8.62
C GLN A 210 -8.92 15.76 8.02
N ASN A 211 -8.81 15.28 6.77
CA ASN A 211 -9.90 14.65 6.02
C ASN A 211 -9.63 13.17 5.68
N ASN A 212 -8.64 12.52 6.29
CA ASN A 212 -8.26 11.11 6.00
C ASN A 212 -8.01 10.77 4.51
N GLN A 213 -7.66 11.75 3.67
CA GLN A 213 -7.43 11.54 2.23
C GLN A 213 -6.10 12.11 1.72
N GLU A 214 -5.45 12.98 2.49
CA GLU A 214 -4.22 13.64 2.05
C GLU A 214 -3.02 12.68 2.19
N ILE A 215 -2.33 12.41 1.08
CA ILE A 215 -1.12 11.56 1.04
C ILE A 215 0.18 12.35 1.22
N CYS A 216 0.15 13.67 1.00
CA CYS A 216 1.29 14.59 1.11
C CYS A 216 0.83 16.01 1.45
N GLU A 217 1.76 16.86 1.88
CA GLU A 217 1.54 18.30 2.03
C GLU A 217 1.06 18.98 0.74
N LYS A 218 0.32 20.10 0.88
CA LYS A 218 -0.29 20.83 -0.24
C LYS A 218 0.69 21.42 -1.26
N TRP A 219 1.96 21.58 -0.88
CA TRP A 219 3.02 22.06 -1.77
C TRP A 219 3.60 20.95 -2.66
N LEU A 220 3.24 19.69 -2.43
CA LEU A 220 3.72 18.53 -3.16
C LEU A 220 2.56 17.82 -3.87
N MET A 221 2.79 17.41 -5.11
CA MET A 221 1.86 16.59 -5.90
C MET A 221 2.55 15.30 -6.32
N VAL A 222 1.84 14.18 -6.24
CA VAL A 222 2.35 12.84 -6.54
C VAL A 222 1.48 12.19 -7.62
N THR A 223 2.09 11.80 -8.74
CA THR A 223 1.38 11.19 -9.87
C THR A 223 2.18 10.01 -10.46
N PRO A 224 1.59 8.81 -10.59
CA PRO A 224 0.28 8.41 -10.07
C PRO A 224 0.32 8.12 -8.57
N THR A 225 -0.84 8.18 -7.91
CA THR A 225 -0.98 7.87 -6.47
C THR A 225 -1.07 6.38 -6.17
N HIS A 226 -1.37 5.58 -7.18
CA HIS A 226 -1.45 4.13 -7.14
C HIS A 226 -1.23 3.57 -8.55
N TYR A 227 -0.66 2.37 -8.64
CA TYR A 227 -0.46 1.70 -9.92
C TYR A 227 -0.23 0.21 -9.74
N GLN A 228 -0.34 -0.54 -10.83
CA GLN A 228 -0.01 -1.97 -10.88
C GLN A 228 1.13 -2.21 -11.86
N ILE A 229 2.26 -2.69 -11.36
CA ILE A 229 3.50 -2.91 -12.11
C ILE A 229 3.60 -4.40 -12.47
N PRO A 230 3.59 -4.77 -13.77
CA PRO A 230 3.86 -6.13 -14.20
C PRO A 230 5.24 -6.64 -13.75
N GLN A 231 5.41 -7.95 -13.71
CA GLN A 231 6.68 -8.57 -13.33
C GLN A 231 7.82 -8.11 -14.27
N GLY A 232 8.95 -7.69 -13.71
CA GLY A 232 10.12 -7.24 -14.46
C GLY A 232 9.98 -5.87 -15.13
N SER A 233 8.81 -5.23 -15.04
CA SER A 233 8.58 -3.89 -15.57
C SER A 233 8.92 -2.80 -14.56
N SER A 234 9.04 -1.58 -15.05
CA SER A 234 9.23 -0.39 -14.24
C SER A 234 8.21 0.68 -14.62
N MET A 235 7.99 1.63 -13.72
CA MET A 235 7.16 2.80 -13.97
C MET A 235 7.73 4.02 -13.26
N GLU A 236 7.32 5.20 -13.70
CA GLU A 236 7.80 6.47 -13.18
C GLU A 236 6.73 7.12 -12.28
N ILE A 237 7.14 7.52 -11.08
CA ILE A 237 6.34 8.37 -10.19
C ILE A 237 6.88 9.79 -10.30
N ASN A 238 6.05 10.71 -10.77
CA ASN A 238 6.34 12.13 -10.85
C ASN A 238 5.95 12.82 -9.54
N LEU A 239 6.93 13.48 -8.93
CA LEU A 239 6.78 14.35 -7.78
C LEU A 239 6.91 15.79 -8.25
N THR A 240 5.89 16.61 -8.04
CA THR A 240 5.90 18.02 -8.46
C THR A 240 5.74 18.92 -7.25
N VAL A 241 6.76 19.73 -6.98
CA VAL A 241 6.67 20.82 -6.00
C VAL A 241 6.07 22.04 -6.67
N SER A 242 5.03 22.63 -6.06
CA SER A 242 4.41 23.87 -6.54
C SER A 242 4.04 24.76 -5.35
N ILE A 243 4.60 25.97 -5.33
CA ILE A 243 4.36 26.94 -4.27
C ILE A 243 3.32 27.96 -4.75
N SER A 244 2.06 27.74 -4.37
CA SER A 244 0.94 28.65 -4.65
C SER A 244 0.90 29.84 -3.68
N THR A 245 0.04 30.82 -3.96
CA THR A 245 -0.18 31.98 -3.09
C THR A 245 -0.61 31.58 -1.67
N ASP A 246 -1.53 30.61 -1.54
CA ASP A 246 -2.02 30.19 -0.22
C ASP A 246 -0.97 29.50 0.63
N ILE A 247 0.00 28.85 -0.04
CA ILE A 247 1.16 28.20 0.59
C ILE A 247 2.18 29.26 0.98
N VAL A 248 2.50 30.18 0.06
CA VAL A 248 3.56 31.16 0.28
C VAL A 248 3.25 32.13 1.42
N ARG A 249 1.97 32.51 1.60
CA ARG A 249 1.51 33.35 2.70
C ARG A 249 1.66 32.71 4.09
N ARG A 250 1.77 31.38 4.15
CA ARG A 250 1.96 30.61 5.39
C ARG A 250 3.27 29.82 5.36
N ILE A 251 4.22 30.24 4.53
CA ILE A 251 5.43 29.46 4.28
C ILE A 251 6.22 29.25 5.58
N GLN A 252 6.26 30.25 6.47
CA GLN A 252 6.96 30.12 7.75
C GLN A 252 6.37 29.04 8.65
N ASP A 253 5.05 28.85 8.63
CA ASP A 253 4.37 27.81 9.40
C ASP A 253 4.63 26.39 8.84
N ILE A 254 4.90 26.31 7.54
CA ILE A 254 5.10 25.05 6.82
C ILE A 254 6.56 24.58 6.89
N LEU A 255 7.51 25.52 6.93
CA LEU A 255 8.94 25.21 6.95
C LEU A 255 9.35 24.49 8.24
N ARG A 256 10.05 23.37 8.09
CA ARG A 256 10.68 22.61 9.19
C ARG A 256 12.18 22.73 9.06
N ASN A 257 12.83 23.29 10.08
CA ASN A 257 14.28 23.59 10.04
C ASN A 257 14.70 24.41 8.81
N GLY A 258 13.84 25.35 8.38
CA GLY A 258 14.09 26.22 7.22
C GLY A 258 13.88 25.56 5.86
N GLN A 259 13.31 24.35 5.80
CA GLN A 259 13.06 23.60 4.57
C GLN A 259 11.63 23.07 4.48
N LEU A 260 11.16 22.83 3.26
CA LEU A 260 9.97 22.03 3.01
C LEU A 260 10.37 20.56 3.13
N GLN A 261 9.68 19.80 3.99
CA GLN A 261 9.98 18.40 4.26
C GLN A 261 8.70 17.57 4.29
N GLU A 262 8.70 16.44 3.59
CA GLU A 262 7.63 15.45 3.58
C GLU A 262 8.21 14.03 3.48
N ILE A 263 7.50 13.03 4.01
CA ILE A 263 7.84 11.62 3.82
C ILE A 263 6.66 10.93 3.18
N LEU A 264 6.81 10.54 1.92
CA LEU A 264 5.80 9.74 1.22
C LEU A 264 5.94 8.28 1.62
N VAL A 265 4.83 7.62 1.94
CA VAL A 265 4.81 6.20 2.30
C VAL A 265 4.19 5.40 1.16
N LEU A 266 5.04 4.81 0.32
CA LEU A 266 4.64 3.90 -0.76
C LEU A 266 4.42 2.51 -0.17
N HIS A 267 3.16 2.07 -0.15
CA HIS A 267 2.74 0.77 0.37
C HIS A 267 2.58 -0.23 -0.77
N LEU A 268 3.18 -1.41 -0.63
CA LEU A 268 2.90 -2.55 -1.51
C LEU A 268 1.77 -3.39 -0.92
N GLU A 269 0.74 -3.69 -1.71
CA GLU A 269 -0.36 -4.58 -1.30
C GLU A 269 0.21 -5.97 -0.94
N ASN A 270 -0.04 -6.45 0.28
CA ASN A 270 0.56 -7.68 0.84
C ASN A 270 2.10 -7.68 0.89
N GLY A 271 2.71 -6.49 0.93
CA GLY A 271 4.15 -6.30 1.02
C GLY A 271 4.56 -5.30 2.09
N ARG A 272 5.80 -4.85 1.96
CA ARG A 272 6.40 -3.85 2.86
C ARG A 272 6.11 -2.41 2.40
N ASP A 273 6.34 -1.47 3.30
CA ASP A 273 6.31 -0.04 3.02
C ASP A 273 7.70 0.48 2.60
N TYR A 274 7.71 1.50 1.74
CA TYR A 274 8.88 2.27 1.34
C TYR A 274 8.65 3.73 1.70
N PHE A 275 9.61 4.32 2.42
CA PHE A 275 9.56 5.70 2.85
C PHE A 275 10.45 6.53 1.93
N ILE A 276 9.87 7.53 1.27
CA ILE A 276 10.56 8.41 0.31
C ILE A 276 10.55 9.82 0.90
N PRO A 277 11.64 10.26 1.56
CA PRO A 277 11.79 11.63 2.01
C PRO A 277 11.87 12.57 0.81
N VAL A 278 11.11 13.65 0.86
CA VAL A 278 11.06 14.71 -0.13
C VAL A 278 11.43 16.02 0.56
N THR A 279 12.44 16.70 0.02
CA THR A 279 12.93 17.96 0.58
C THR A 279 13.03 19.05 -0.48
N ALA A 280 12.84 20.30 -0.06
CA ALA A 280 13.05 21.47 -0.91
C ALA A 280 13.40 22.70 -0.06
N ILE A 281 14.16 23.64 -0.64
CA ILE A 281 14.48 24.93 -0.02
C ILE A 281 13.70 26.01 -0.75
N TYR A 282 12.77 26.66 -0.06
CA TYR A 282 12.03 27.77 -0.67
C TYR A 282 12.88 29.05 -0.74
N ASN A 283 12.93 29.67 -1.93
CA ASN A 283 13.58 30.96 -2.13
C ASN A 283 12.72 32.11 -1.57
N ASN A 284 12.87 32.39 -0.27
CA ASN A 284 12.18 33.49 0.40
C ASN A 284 12.98 34.82 0.32
N SER A 285 13.30 35.27 -0.89
CA SER A 285 13.99 36.55 -1.13
C SER A 285 13.06 37.68 -1.55
N CYS A 286 11.85 37.39 -2.04
CA CYS A 286 10.89 38.40 -2.50
C CYS A 286 9.45 38.04 -2.11
N PHE A 287 8.93 36.96 -2.67
CA PHE A 287 7.56 36.51 -2.45
C PHE A 287 7.47 35.74 -1.12
N GLY A 288 6.35 35.86 -0.38
CA GLY A 288 6.23 35.25 0.95
C GLY A 288 7.08 35.91 2.05
N SER A 289 7.51 37.15 1.84
CA SER A 289 8.34 37.91 2.78
C SER A 289 7.53 38.99 3.49
N THR A 290 8.01 39.44 4.64
CA THR A 290 7.51 40.65 5.32
C THR A 290 8.09 41.90 4.68
N LEU A 291 7.41 43.04 4.80
CA LEU A 291 7.91 44.33 4.31
C LEU A 291 9.23 44.71 4.99
N GLU A 292 9.38 44.43 6.29
CA GLU A 292 10.59 44.69 7.07
C GLU A 292 11.78 43.91 6.49
N LYS A 293 11.57 42.64 6.16
CA LYS A 293 12.62 41.82 5.55
C LYS A 293 12.96 42.34 4.16
N LEU A 294 11.97 42.70 3.34
CA LEU A 294 12.21 43.27 2.01
C LEU A 294 12.98 44.61 2.04
N LEU A 295 12.84 45.41 3.09
CA LEU A 295 13.64 46.62 3.29
C LEU A 295 15.13 46.33 3.57
N THR A 296 15.42 45.19 4.21
CA THR A 296 16.78 44.81 4.56
C THR A 296 17.51 44.05 3.44
N ILE A 297 16.77 43.49 2.49
CA ILE A 297 17.34 42.72 1.38
C ILE A 297 18.04 43.69 0.43
N ARG A 298 19.37 43.61 0.40
CA ARG A 298 20.19 44.21 -0.65
C ARG A 298 20.33 43.19 -1.79
N PRO A 299 20.35 43.64 -3.07
CA PRO A 299 20.54 42.73 -4.19
C PRO A 299 21.85 41.95 -4.00
N LYS A 300 21.78 40.62 -4.11
CA LYS A 300 22.96 39.76 -4.06
C LYS A 300 23.79 40.06 -5.31
N LYS A 301 24.94 40.73 -5.16
CA LYS A 301 25.97 40.75 -6.22
C LYS A 301 26.37 39.29 -6.48
N GLU A 302 26.36 38.87 -7.74
CA GLU A 302 27.12 37.68 -8.13
C GLU A 302 28.58 37.91 -7.68
N VAL A 303 29.11 37.00 -6.88
CA VAL A 303 30.51 37.01 -6.51
C VAL A 303 31.28 36.58 -7.75
N ASN A 304 31.68 37.54 -8.59
CA ASN A 304 32.75 37.30 -9.55
C ASN A 304 34.01 37.00 -8.73
N LEU A 305 34.58 35.80 -8.91
CA LEU A 305 35.80 35.30 -8.22
C LEU A 305 37.09 36.03 -8.65
N ILE A 306 37.01 37.31 -8.98
CA ILE A 306 38.15 38.16 -9.26
C ILE A 306 38.03 39.37 -8.33
N ASP A 307 38.72 39.28 -7.19
CA ASP A 307 38.95 40.40 -6.28
C ASP A 307 39.67 41.51 -7.05
N PHE A 308 38.98 42.62 -7.26
CA PHE A 308 39.61 43.92 -7.35
C PHE A 308 39.18 44.71 -6.13
N GLU A 309 40.17 44.97 -5.28
CA GLU A 309 40.11 45.87 -4.13
C GLU A 309 39.47 47.22 -4.51
N ASP A 310 38.64 47.73 -3.60
CA ASP A 310 38.27 49.15 -3.45
C ASP A 310 37.72 49.92 -4.66
N PHE A 311 36.40 49.79 -4.87
CA PHE A 311 35.56 50.90 -5.37
C PHE A 311 34.24 50.95 -4.60
N ALA A 312 34.29 51.51 -3.39
CA ALA A 312 33.11 51.83 -2.59
C ALA A 312 32.39 53.13 -3.02
N ASP A 313 32.91 53.87 -4.01
CA ASP A 313 32.48 55.26 -4.27
C ASP A 313 31.95 55.51 -5.70
N ASN A 314 31.06 54.65 -6.23
CA ASN A 314 30.19 54.99 -7.38
C ASN A 314 29.02 54.00 -7.52
N LEU A 315 28.13 53.96 -6.52
CA LEU A 315 26.80 53.37 -6.68
C LEU A 315 25.90 54.40 -7.40
N PRO A 316 25.11 54.01 -8.42
CA PRO A 316 24.01 54.85 -8.90
C PRO A 316 23.13 55.20 -7.69
N SER A 317 22.65 56.45 -7.58
CA SER A 317 21.72 56.81 -6.51
C SER A 317 20.56 55.82 -6.53
N ASP A 318 20.34 55.11 -5.42
CA ASP A 318 19.13 54.33 -5.26
C ASP A 318 18.02 55.35 -5.00
N ASP A 319 17.40 55.86 -6.08
CA ASP A 319 16.28 56.81 -6.03
C ASP A 319 15.03 56.21 -5.35
N CYS A 320 15.14 55.01 -4.76
CA CYS A 320 14.11 54.36 -3.97
C CYS A 320 13.85 55.15 -2.67
N PRO A 321 12.62 55.65 -2.45
CA PRO A 321 12.30 56.42 -1.26
C PRO A 321 12.41 55.61 0.04
N GLN A 322 12.66 56.32 1.15
CA GLN A 322 12.82 55.69 2.47
C GLN A 322 11.56 54.91 2.89
N ASN A 323 11.77 53.75 3.53
CA ASN A 323 10.72 52.83 4.00
C ASN A 323 9.92 52.14 2.88
N ILE A 324 10.30 52.30 1.61
CA ILE A 324 9.71 51.55 0.50
C ILE A 324 10.66 50.43 0.10
N PRO A 325 10.22 49.15 0.10
CA PRO A 325 11.05 48.08 -0.43
C PRO A 325 11.37 48.27 -1.92
N ARG A 326 12.66 48.15 -2.27
CA ARG A 326 13.14 48.34 -3.66
C ARG A 326 12.42 47.47 -4.68
N VAL A 327 12.03 46.25 -4.30
CA VAL A 327 11.27 45.33 -5.18
C VAL A 327 9.88 45.86 -5.55
N ILE A 328 9.19 46.54 -4.63
CA ILE A 328 7.90 47.19 -4.88
C ILE A 328 8.12 48.45 -5.72
N TYR A 329 9.09 49.27 -5.32
CA TYR A 329 9.41 50.53 -6.01
C TYR A 329 9.78 50.32 -7.48
N ARG A 330 10.57 49.29 -7.80
CA ARG A 330 10.97 48.98 -9.18
C ARG A 330 9.78 48.62 -10.07
N LEU A 331 8.82 47.83 -9.55
CA LEU A 331 7.59 47.51 -10.31
C LEU A 331 6.72 48.74 -10.54
N VAL A 332 6.50 49.56 -9.49
CA VAL A 332 5.70 50.79 -9.60
C VAL A 332 6.35 51.79 -10.56
N SER A 333 7.67 51.94 -10.51
CA SER A 333 8.42 52.85 -11.38
C SER A 333 8.35 52.40 -12.84
N ALA A 334 8.57 51.11 -13.11
CA ALA A 334 8.43 50.55 -14.46
C ALA A 334 7.01 50.69 -15.03
N LEU A 335 5.99 50.53 -14.18
CA LEU A 335 4.59 50.75 -14.53
C LEU A 335 4.30 52.22 -14.86
N ARG A 336 4.82 53.15 -14.05
CA ARG A 336 4.68 54.61 -14.30
C ARG A 336 5.35 55.04 -15.60
N VAL A 337 6.53 54.51 -15.92
CA VAL A 337 7.25 54.78 -17.18
C VAL A 337 6.41 54.37 -18.40
N ARG A 338 5.75 53.19 -18.33
CA ARG A 338 4.88 52.71 -19.43
C ARG A 338 3.54 53.42 -19.49
N GLY A 339 3.01 53.83 -18.34
CA GLY A 339 1.72 54.49 -18.21
C GLY A 339 0.51 53.56 -18.36
N ALA A 340 -0.62 54.01 -17.84
CA ALA A 340 -1.87 53.25 -17.76
C ALA A 340 -2.57 53.04 -19.12
N LYS A 341 -2.24 53.85 -20.14
CA LYS A 341 -2.81 53.69 -21.49
C LYS A 341 -2.36 52.40 -22.18
N GLN A 342 -1.19 51.89 -21.82
CA GLN A 342 -0.64 50.64 -22.35
C GLN A 342 -1.05 49.41 -21.51
N LEU A 343 -1.83 49.62 -20.44
CA LEU A 343 -2.26 48.55 -19.56
C LEU A 343 -3.51 47.86 -20.13
N ASN A 344 -3.34 46.70 -20.74
CA ASN A 344 -4.43 45.86 -21.21
C ASN A 344 -4.75 44.76 -20.19
N ILE A 345 -5.81 44.92 -19.40
CA ILE A 345 -6.19 43.95 -18.34
C ILE A 345 -6.66 42.60 -18.91
N VAL A 346 -7.02 42.54 -20.20
CA VAL A 346 -7.51 41.32 -20.86
C VAL A 346 -6.35 40.48 -21.45
N GLU A 347 -5.11 40.95 -21.30
CA GLU A 347 -3.93 40.21 -21.76
C GLU A 347 -3.78 38.86 -21.01
N GLU A 348 -3.40 37.81 -21.74
CA GLU A 348 -3.18 36.49 -21.16
C GLU A 348 -1.90 36.47 -20.31
N LEU A 349 -1.92 35.73 -19.21
CA LEU A 349 -0.78 35.61 -18.31
C LEU A 349 0.24 34.62 -18.87
N ASP A 350 1.50 35.05 -18.94
CA ASP A 350 2.63 34.22 -19.35
C ASP A 350 3.53 33.89 -18.13
N ASN A 351 3.63 32.60 -17.81
CA ASN A 351 4.41 32.13 -16.67
C ASN A 351 5.92 32.29 -16.87
N GLU A 352 6.44 32.17 -18.09
CA GLU A 352 7.87 32.38 -18.38
C GLU A 352 8.24 33.86 -18.23
N VAL A 353 7.37 34.76 -18.69
CA VAL A 353 7.54 36.21 -18.46
C VAL A 353 7.49 36.52 -16.96
N PHE A 354 6.53 35.96 -16.22
CA PHE A 354 6.48 36.12 -14.76
C PHE A 354 7.74 35.61 -14.07
N ASN A 355 8.28 34.45 -14.47
CA ASN A 355 9.52 33.90 -13.92
C ASN A 355 10.72 34.82 -14.16
N ARG A 356 10.80 35.47 -15.34
CA ARG A 356 11.83 36.49 -15.62
C ARG A 356 11.67 37.72 -14.71
N ILE A 357 10.45 38.23 -14.53
CA ILE A 357 10.19 39.36 -13.62
C ILE A 357 10.58 38.98 -12.19
N ARG A 358 10.15 37.81 -11.71
CA ARG A 358 10.49 37.31 -10.38
C ARG A 358 12.01 37.23 -10.19
N SER A 359 12.72 36.57 -11.11
CA SER A 359 14.19 36.48 -11.08
C SER A 359 14.84 37.88 -11.04
N ALA A 360 14.31 38.84 -11.80
CA ALA A 360 14.82 40.20 -11.79
C ALA A 360 14.58 40.96 -10.47
N LEU A 361 13.50 40.64 -9.75
CA LEU A 361 13.24 41.16 -8.41
C LEU A 361 14.17 40.55 -7.37
N GLU A 362 14.35 39.22 -7.43
CA GLU A 362 15.19 38.46 -6.49
C GLU A 362 16.68 38.77 -6.63
N THR A 363 17.17 38.97 -7.86
CA THR A 363 18.57 39.30 -8.15
C THR A 363 18.86 40.79 -8.08
N GLY A 364 17.84 41.63 -8.30
CA GLY A 364 18.01 43.07 -8.45
C GLY A 364 18.33 43.54 -9.88
N GLN A 365 18.42 42.63 -10.87
CA GLN A 365 18.86 42.94 -12.22
C GLN A 365 17.88 42.44 -13.30
N PRO A 366 17.64 43.18 -14.39
CA PRO A 366 18.15 44.52 -14.71
C PRO A 366 17.47 45.60 -13.85
N ASP A 367 18.14 46.72 -13.58
CA ASP A 367 17.57 47.79 -12.73
C ASP A 367 16.20 48.29 -13.24
N ASP A 368 16.08 48.54 -14.55
CA ASP A 368 14.81 48.92 -15.20
C ASP A 368 14.02 47.70 -15.65
N LEU A 369 12.82 47.53 -15.08
CA LEU A 369 11.88 46.47 -15.45
C LEU A 369 10.94 46.87 -16.61
N SER A 370 10.91 48.13 -17.03
CA SER A 370 9.95 48.65 -18.02
C SER A 370 10.07 47.96 -19.39
N GLN A 371 11.27 47.51 -19.74
CA GLN A 371 11.57 46.80 -20.99
C GLN A 371 11.47 45.28 -20.86
N LEU A 372 11.36 44.76 -19.64
CA LEU A 372 11.41 43.32 -19.38
C LEU A 372 10.11 42.61 -19.78
N ALA A 373 8.97 43.30 -19.67
CA ALA A 373 7.66 42.73 -19.91
C ALA A 373 6.63 43.79 -20.32
N SER A 374 5.43 43.35 -20.71
CA SER A 374 4.28 44.22 -20.96
C SER A 374 3.82 44.93 -19.68
N SER A 375 3.07 46.03 -19.85
CA SER A 375 2.49 46.77 -18.73
C SER A 375 1.60 45.87 -17.86
N TYR A 376 0.86 44.94 -18.48
CA TYR A 376 0.00 44.02 -17.76
C TYR A 376 0.79 42.97 -16.96
N MET A 377 1.86 42.41 -17.53
CA MET A 377 2.69 41.44 -16.81
C MET A 377 3.40 42.06 -15.60
N LEU A 378 3.87 43.30 -15.70
CA LEU A 378 4.42 44.06 -14.57
C LEU A 378 3.35 44.37 -13.52
N TYR A 379 2.16 44.75 -13.95
CA TYR A 379 1.01 45.02 -13.08
C TYR A 379 0.58 43.77 -12.32
N SER A 380 0.46 42.63 -13.03
CA SER A 380 0.17 41.33 -12.45
C SER A 380 1.25 40.87 -11.47
N ALA A 381 2.53 41.11 -11.80
CA ALA A 381 3.64 40.82 -10.88
C ALA A 381 3.57 41.66 -9.59
N LEU A 382 3.19 42.94 -9.67
CA LEU A 382 2.98 43.79 -8.50
C LEU A 382 1.83 43.30 -7.64
N ILE A 383 0.69 42.97 -8.26
CA ILE A 383 -0.45 42.36 -7.56
C ILE A 383 -0.01 41.08 -6.86
N ARG A 384 0.65 40.16 -7.57
CA ARG A 384 1.13 38.89 -7.01
C ARG A 384 2.15 39.09 -5.87
N LEU A 385 3.03 40.08 -5.98
CA LEU A 385 4.02 40.38 -4.94
C LEU A 385 3.31 40.84 -3.66
N LEU A 386 2.42 41.83 -3.77
CA LEU A 386 1.64 42.34 -2.64
C LEU A 386 0.74 41.25 -2.04
N ASP A 387 0.13 40.44 -2.89
CA ASP A 387 -0.76 39.36 -2.49
C ASP A 387 -0.02 38.16 -1.86
N SER A 388 1.28 38.05 -2.11
CA SER A 388 2.16 37.04 -1.53
C SER A 388 2.82 37.48 -0.22
N LEU A 389 2.71 38.75 0.18
CA LEU A 389 3.30 39.21 1.44
C LEU A 389 2.76 38.39 2.61
N ASP A 390 3.58 38.21 3.64
CA ASP A 390 3.20 37.51 4.87
C ASP A 390 1.96 38.16 5.50
N GLU A 391 1.98 39.48 5.64
CA GLU A 391 0.87 40.31 6.14
C GLU A 391 0.40 41.32 5.08
N PRO A 392 -0.92 41.60 4.96
CA PRO A 392 -1.43 42.60 4.03
C PRO A 392 -0.91 44.01 4.36
N ILE A 393 -0.93 44.90 3.38
CA ILE A 393 -0.52 46.31 3.60
C ILE A 393 -1.35 46.93 4.72
N ILE A 394 -2.66 46.68 4.74
CA ILE A 394 -3.51 46.96 5.89
C ILE A 394 -3.49 45.74 6.81
N MET A 395 -2.56 45.69 7.76
CA MET A 395 -2.32 44.52 8.63
C MET A 395 -3.57 44.12 9.43
N GLU A 396 -3.75 42.83 9.71
CA GLU A 396 -4.97 42.32 10.37
C GLU A 396 -5.15 42.87 11.79
N GLY A 397 -4.05 42.95 12.55
CA GLY A 397 -4.06 43.54 13.89
C GLY A 397 -4.55 44.99 13.90
N MET A 398 -4.12 45.79 12.90
CA MET A 398 -4.54 47.19 12.78
C MET A 398 -5.96 47.31 12.25
N PHE A 399 -6.34 46.50 11.26
CA PHE A 399 -7.69 46.48 10.70
C PHE A 399 -8.75 46.23 11.78
N LYS A 400 -8.52 45.28 12.69
CA LYS A 400 -9.43 45.00 13.83
C LYS A 400 -9.69 46.24 14.70
N ILE A 401 -8.75 47.18 14.77
CA ILE A 401 -8.87 48.43 15.52
C ILE A 401 -9.63 49.48 14.71
N ILE A 402 -9.29 49.67 13.42
CA ILE A 402 -9.76 50.81 12.63
C ILE A 402 -11.01 50.55 11.79
N HIS A 403 -11.44 49.29 11.57
CA HIS A 403 -12.49 48.96 10.61
C HIS A 403 -13.80 49.76 10.79
N LYS A 404 -14.25 50.01 12.02
CA LYS A 404 -15.46 50.81 12.29
C LYS A 404 -15.31 52.27 11.86
N GLU A 405 -14.16 52.88 12.15
CA GLU A 405 -13.87 54.25 11.74
C GLU A 405 -13.68 54.33 10.22
N MET A 406 -13.14 53.29 9.58
CA MET A 406 -13.08 53.21 8.11
C MET A 406 -14.47 53.20 7.47
N ILE A 407 -15.43 52.47 8.04
CA ILE A 407 -16.83 52.49 7.56
C ILE A 407 -17.42 53.89 7.74
N LYS A 408 -17.23 54.49 8.93
CA LYS A 408 -17.79 55.79 9.29
C LYS A 408 -17.27 56.91 8.40
N TYR A 409 -15.96 56.93 8.13
CA TYR A 409 -15.31 57.97 7.33
C TYR A 409 -15.14 57.62 5.85
N ARG A 410 -15.80 56.57 5.35
CA ARG A 410 -15.68 56.13 3.94
C ARG A 410 -15.99 57.21 2.88
N ASN A 411 -16.67 58.29 3.25
CA ASN A 411 -16.97 59.43 2.37
C ASN A 411 -16.20 60.71 2.75
N ASP A 412 -15.40 60.69 3.83
CA ASP A 412 -14.54 61.80 4.27
C ASP A 412 -13.09 61.42 4.01
N ALA A 413 -12.59 61.84 2.85
CA ALA A 413 -11.31 61.37 2.35
C ALA A 413 -10.11 61.78 3.22
N ARG A 414 -10.16 62.97 3.83
CA ARG A 414 -9.12 63.45 4.73
C ARG A 414 -9.11 62.69 6.06
N GLN A 415 -10.28 62.49 6.65
CA GLN A 415 -10.39 61.81 7.93
C GLN A 415 -10.09 60.31 7.79
N LEU A 416 -10.55 59.68 6.71
CA LEU A 416 -10.25 58.29 6.36
C LEU A 416 -8.75 58.07 6.20
N TRP A 417 -8.10 58.91 5.38
CA TRP A 417 -6.65 58.83 5.16
C TRP A 417 -5.86 58.94 6.47
N THR A 418 -6.19 59.95 7.29
CA THR A 418 -5.53 60.18 8.58
C THR A 418 -5.70 58.98 9.51
N THR A 419 -6.91 58.39 9.55
CA THR A 419 -7.22 57.24 10.41
C THR A 419 -6.44 56.00 9.98
N VAL A 420 -6.47 55.66 8.69
CA VAL A 420 -5.80 54.46 8.17
C VAL A 420 -4.29 54.60 8.26
N ARG A 421 -3.73 55.67 7.67
CA ARG A 421 -2.28 55.88 7.60
C ARG A 421 -1.64 55.92 8.99
N SER A 422 -2.21 56.68 9.93
CA SER A 422 -1.60 56.87 11.26
C SER A 422 -1.59 55.60 12.11
N SER A 423 -2.41 54.61 11.75
CA SER A 423 -2.47 53.31 12.44
C SER A 423 -1.44 52.30 11.95
N LEU A 424 -0.82 52.52 10.79
CA LEU A 424 0.08 51.56 10.15
C LEU A 424 1.56 51.80 10.53
N PRO A 425 2.43 50.78 10.48
CA PRO A 425 3.87 50.98 10.55
C PRO A 425 4.42 51.82 9.39
N LYS A 426 5.60 52.45 9.57
CA LYS A 426 6.21 53.32 8.54
C LYS A 426 6.36 52.64 7.17
N PRO A 427 6.79 51.37 7.05
CA PRO A 427 6.87 50.69 5.75
C PRO A 427 5.51 50.57 5.06
N ASN A 428 4.48 50.15 5.79
CA ASN A 428 3.12 50.03 5.29
C ASN A 428 2.55 51.39 4.87
N GLN A 429 2.81 52.45 5.64
CA GLN A 429 2.41 53.82 5.28
C GLN A 429 3.01 54.24 3.93
N ALA A 430 4.33 54.07 3.76
CA ALA A 430 5.04 54.50 2.56
C ALA A 430 4.62 53.69 1.32
N VAL A 431 4.41 52.38 1.46
CA VAL A 431 3.91 51.53 0.38
C VAL A 431 2.46 51.89 0.03
N LEU A 432 1.59 52.12 1.02
CA LEU A 432 0.21 52.54 0.80
C LEU A 432 0.14 53.88 0.06
N GLU A 433 0.96 54.85 0.46
CA GLU A 433 1.12 56.14 -0.23
C GLU A 433 1.52 55.96 -1.69
N LEU A 434 2.59 55.20 -1.94
CA LEU A 434 3.09 54.93 -3.29
C LEU A 434 2.01 54.32 -4.19
N LEU A 435 1.28 53.32 -3.67
CA LEU A 435 0.25 52.62 -4.42
C LEU A 435 -0.97 53.52 -4.68
N CYS A 436 -1.45 54.28 -3.69
CA CYS A 436 -2.56 55.21 -3.88
C CYS A 436 -2.23 56.31 -4.91
N LEU A 437 -1.00 56.83 -4.89
CA LEU A 437 -0.54 57.81 -5.87
C LEU A 437 -0.51 57.23 -7.29
N MET A 438 0.10 56.04 -7.46
CA MET A 438 0.13 55.35 -8.75
C MET A 438 -1.29 55.06 -9.26
N LEU A 439 -2.18 54.56 -8.41
CA LEU A 439 -3.57 54.27 -8.79
C LEU A 439 -4.33 55.54 -9.21
N ARG A 440 -4.16 56.64 -8.48
CA ARG A 440 -4.77 57.93 -8.84
C ARG A 440 -4.27 58.43 -10.21
N GLU A 441 -2.97 58.35 -10.47
CA GLU A 441 -2.37 58.66 -11.77
C GLU A 441 -2.90 57.74 -12.89
N PHE A 442 -3.11 56.46 -12.59
CA PHE A 442 -3.58 55.50 -13.57
C PHE A 442 -5.05 55.74 -13.92
N PHE A 443 -5.90 56.06 -12.93
CA PHE A 443 -7.30 56.39 -13.15
C PHE A 443 -7.50 57.68 -13.92
N SER A 444 -6.60 58.66 -13.79
CA SER A 444 -6.67 59.90 -14.57
C SER A 444 -6.29 59.69 -16.04
N GLN A 445 -5.43 58.71 -16.32
CA GLN A 445 -5.03 58.32 -17.68
C GLN A 445 -6.01 57.36 -18.36
N ASN A 446 -6.63 56.45 -17.59
CA ASN A 446 -7.59 55.46 -18.07
C ASN A 446 -8.67 55.19 -16.99
N TYR A 447 -9.86 55.74 -17.19
CA TYR A 447 -10.96 55.69 -16.23
C TYR A 447 -11.47 54.25 -15.96
N GLU A 448 -11.46 53.39 -16.98
CA GLU A 448 -11.95 51.99 -16.88
C GLU A 448 -11.15 51.15 -15.87
N LEU A 449 -9.91 51.56 -15.56
CA LEU A 449 -9.08 50.88 -14.56
C LEU A 449 -9.68 50.95 -13.15
N ARG A 450 -10.64 51.86 -12.86
CA ARG A 450 -11.38 51.86 -11.59
C ARG A 450 -12.10 50.53 -11.35
N GLY A 451 -12.45 49.78 -12.40
CA GLY A 451 -13.00 48.42 -12.27
C GLY A 451 -12.05 47.44 -11.54
N GLN A 452 -10.75 47.74 -11.47
CA GLN A 452 -9.76 46.93 -10.76
C GLN A 452 -9.67 47.21 -9.26
N LEU A 453 -10.39 48.22 -8.74
CA LEU A 453 -10.35 48.55 -7.31
C LEU A 453 -10.78 47.40 -6.41
N SER A 454 -11.66 46.52 -6.91
CA SER A 454 -12.03 45.29 -6.20
C SER A 454 -10.82 44.37 -6.01
N LEU A 455 -10.04 44.13 -7.06
CA LEU A 455 -8.82 43.32 -7.01
C LEU A 455 -7.77 43.95 -6.09
N TRP A 456 -7.55 45.27 -6.18
CA TRP A 456 -6.61 45.93 -5.28
C TRP A 456 -7.07 45.86 -3.82
N ALA A 457 -8.37 46.02 -3.58
CA ALA A 457 -8.93 45.91 -2.26
C ALA A 457 -8.77 44.49 -1.67
N THR A 458 -8.99 43.44 -2.46
CA THR A 458 -8.79 42.06 -1.96
C THR A 458 -7.34 41.81 -1.54
N VAL A 459 -6.37 42.37 -2.28
CA VAL A 459 -4.93 42.20 -2.04
C VAL A 459 -4.40 43.07 -0.89
N LEU A 460 -4.84 44.33 -0.79
CA LEU A 460 -4.34 45.25 0.24
C LEU A 460 -4.94 45.00 1.61
N PHE A 461 -6.15 44.46 1.67
CA PHE A 461 -6.85 44.15 2.92
C PHE A 461 -6.72 42.68 3.31
N ARG A 462 -7.02 41.72 2.43
CA ARG A 462 -6.98 40.26 2.75
C ARG A 462 -7.63 39.84 4.08
N HIS A 463 -8.70 40.54 4.50
CA HIS A 463 -9.41 40.23 5.75
C HIS A 463 -10.72 39.50 5.48
N ASP A 464 -10.86 38.31 6.08
CA ASP A 464 -12.14 37.60 6.15
C ASP A 464 -13.10 38.40 7.03
N SER A 465 -14.09 39.04 6.40
CA SER A 465 -15.08 39.78 7.16
C SER A 465 -16.15 38.84 7.70
N MET A 466 -16.34 38.82 9.02
CA MET A 466 -17.44 38.11 9.71
C MET A 466 -18.85 38.63 9.33
N ASP A 467 -18.96 39.68 8.52
CA ASP A 467 -20.21 40.36 8.18
C ASP A 467 -20.25 40.67 6.67
N GLU A 468 -21.28 40.21 5.94
CA GLU A 468 -21.43 40.43 4.48
C GLU A 468 -21.45 41.92 4.12
N LYS A 469 -21.79 42.80 5.07
CA LYS A 469 -21.83 44.26 4.90
C LYS A 469 -20.45 44.91 4.75
N THR A 470 -19.39 44.26 5.21
CA THR A 470 -18.02 44.81 5.20
C THR A 470 -17.25 44.47 3.92
N HIS A 471 -17.58 43.40 3.20
CA HIS A 471 -16.83 42.98 2.01
C HIS A 471 -16.96 43.99 0.83
N GLY A 472 -18.14 44.60 0.67
CA GLY A 472 -18.40 45.60 -0.36
C GLY A 472 -17.78 46.98 -0.08
N MET A 473 -17.22 47.21 1.12
CA MET A 473 -16.73 48.54 1.52
C MET A 473 -15.29 48.82 1.06
N TYR A 474 -14.46 47.79 0.93
CA TYR A 474 -13.03 47.95 0.71
C TYR A 474 -12.70 48.68 -0.60
N PRO A 475 -13.39 48.42 -1.73
CA PRO A 475 -13.15 49.19 -2.96
C PRO A 475 -13.52 50.66 -2.82
N THR A 476 -14.61 50.97 -2.11
CA THR A 476 -15.02 52.36 -1.83
C THR A 476 -14.01 53.08 -0.95
N VAL A 477 -13.59 52.43 0.14
CA VAL A 477 -12.55 52.96 1.04
C VAL A 477 -11.26 53.23 0.27
N LEU A 478 -10.81 52.28 -0.56
CA LEU A 478 -9.58 52.43 -1.35
C LEU A 478 -9.71 53.56 -2.37
N GLN A 479 -10.86 53.68 -3.06
CA GLN A 479 -11.14 54.78 -3.98
C GLN A 479 -11.03 56.13 -3.24
N THR A 480 -11.69 56.27 -2.10
CA THR A 480 -11.68 57.49 -1.30
C THR A 480 -10.27 57.84 -0.80
N MET A 481 -9.47 56.84 -0.42
CA MET A 481 -8.06 57.04 -0.06
C MET A 481 -7.23 57.51 -1.26
N CYS A 482 -7.44 56.91 -2.45
CA CYS A 482 -6.76 57.33 -3.67
C CYS A 482 -7.14 58.76 -4.08
N ASP A 483 -8.41 59.16 -3.91
CA ASP A 483 -8.88 60.51 -4.25
C ASP A 483 -8.22 61.60 -3.38
N TYR A 484 -7.83 61.28 -2.15
CA TYR A 484 -7.20 62.23 -1.23
C TYR A 484 -5.68 62.17 -1.16
N ALA A 485 -5.07 61.00 -1.38
CA ALA A 485 -3.64 60.74 -1.17
C ALA A 485 -2.80 62.00 -1.49
N PRO A 486 -2.22 62.67 -0.48
CA PRO A 486 -1.59 63.97 -0.69
C PRO A 486 -0.51 63.83 -1.75
N ASP A 487 -0.22 64.89 -2.50
CA ASP A 487 0.96 64.95 -3.38
C ASP A 487 2.20 64.87 -2.49
N VAL A 488 2.54 63.67 -2.04
CA VAL A 488 3.79 63.38 -1.39
C VAL A 488 4.79 63.43 -2.52
N SER A 489 5.67 64.41 -2.49
CA SER A 489 6.92 64.39 -3.23
C SER A 489 7.69 63.15 -2.77
N LEU A 490 7.44 62.03 -3.43
CA LEU A 490 8.38 60.94 -3.53
C LEU A 490 9.56 61.58 -4.27
N GLY A 491 10.56 61.99 -3.49
CA GLY A 491 11.68 62.82 -3.92
C GLY A 491 12.40 62.27 -5.13
#